data_AF-A0A940AWN1-F1
#
_entry.id   AF-A0A940AWN1-F1
#
_cell.length_a   1.000
_cell.length_b   1.000
_cell.length_c   1.000
_cell.angle_alpha   90.00
_cell.angle_beta   90.00
_cell.angle_gamma   90.00
#
_symmetry.space_group_name_H-M   'P 1'
#
loop_
_entity.id
_entity.type
_entity.pdbx_description
1 polymer ?
#
loop_
_entity_poly.entity_id
_entity_poly.type
_entity_poly.pdbx_seq_one_letter_code
_entity_poly.pdbx_strand_id
1 'polypeptide(L)'
;MKSQVRLLKAVERAERMARGRLCVLSRAKGGGEFYHLQYRKDTKLHQRYVSRDKAPAYKRATEAYRRFMALVDAFVDEMSAKCAAEIEKEAKDARGRGNAARRADG
;
A
#
# COMPACT_ATOMS: atom_id res chain seq x y z
N MET A 1 15.31 8.08 -0.67
CA MET A 1 15.17 8.95 -1.87
C MET A 1 14.78 8.19 -3.15
N LYS A 2 15.41 7.04 -3.48
CA LYS A 2 15.04 6.23 -4.67
C LYS A 2 13.58 5.72 -4.63
N SER A 3 13.04 5.43 -3.45
CA SER A 3 11.65 5.03 -3.20
C SER A 3 10.63 6.14 -3.54
N GLN A 4 10.86 7.37 -3.07
CA GLN A 4 10.01 8.54 -3.34
C GLN A 4 9.91 8.86 -4.83
N VAL A 5 11.05 8.88 -5.54
CA VAL A 5 11.08 9.12 -6.99
C VAL A 5 10.35 8.02 -7.76
N ARG A 6 10.44 6.75 -7.31
CA ARG A 6 9.69 5.64 -7.91
C ARG A 6 8.19 5.76 -7.67
N LEU A 7 7.77 6.21 -6.49
CA LEU A 7 6.37 6.49 -6.17
C LEU A 7 5.79 7.57 -7.07
N LEU A 8 6.45 8.73 -7.16
CA LEU A 8 5.99 9.84 -7.99
C LEU A 8 5.87 9.45 -9.46
N LYS A 9 6.87 8.75 -10.01
CA LYS A 9 6.83 8.20 -11.37
C LYS A 9 5.72 7.16 -11.56
N ALA A 10 5.39 6.40 -10.53
CA ALA A 10 4.30 5.43 -10.60
C ALA A 10 2.92 6.12 -10.59
N VAL A 11 2.76 7.19 -9.81
CA VAL A 11 1.53 8.03 -9.82
C VAL A 11 1.34 8.65 -11.20
N GLU A 12 2.40 9.26 -11.75
CA GLU A 12 2.38 9.92 -13.06
C GLU A 12 1.98 8.97 -14.19
N ARG A 13 2.43 7.70 -14.14
CA ARG A 13 2.14 6.68 -15.17
C ARG A 13 0.79 5.98 -14.98
N ALA A 14 0.14 6.16 -13.85
CA ALA A 14 -1.05 5.40 -13.50
C ALA A 14 -2.33 6.16 -13.90
N GLU A 15 -2.56 6.32 -15.21
CA GLU A 15 -3.78 6.98 -15.75
C GLU A 15 -5.09 6.32 -15.27
N ARG A 16 -5.08 5.00 -15.01
CA ARG A 16 -6.25 4.25 -14.56
C ARG A 16 -5.89 3.24 -13.48
N MET A 17 -6.30 3.52 -12.25
CA MET A 17 -6.19 2.60 -11.12
C MET A 17 -7.58 2.28 -10.57
N ALA A 18 -7.82 1.00 -10.31
CA ALA A 18 -9.03 0.53 -9.65
C ALA A 18 -8.64 -0.26 -8.40
N ARG A 19 -9.21 0.13 -7.25
CA ARG A 19 -8.99 -0.61 -6.00
C ARG A 19 -9.59 -2.00 -6.11
N GLY A 20 -8.91 -2.98 -5.52
CA GLY A 20 -9.45 -4.32 -5.30
C GLY A 20 -8.91 -5.39 -6.22
N ARG A 21 -9.72 -6.44 -6.39
CA ARG A 21 -9.42 -7.61 -7.22
C ARG A 21 -10.61 -7.91 -8.11
N LEU A 22 -10.33 -8.17 -9.38
CA LEU A 22 -11.31 -8.73 -10.31
C LEU A 22 -11.43 -10.25 -10.06
N CYS A 23 -12.63 -10.73 -9.79
CA CYS A 23 -12.93 -12.14 -9.58
C CYS A 23 -14.03 -12.61 -10.53
N VAL A 24 -14.04 -13.91 -10.85
CA VAL A 24 -15.10 -14.54 -11.63
C VAL A 24 -16.30 -14.76 -10.70
N LEU A 25 -17.45 -14.22 -11.08
CA LEU A 25 -18.72 -14.39 -10.38
C LEU A 25 -19.35 -15.74 -10.74
N SER A 26 -19.46 -16.04 -12.03
CA SER A 26 -20.03 -17.29 -12.52
C SER A 26 -19.63 -17.54 -13.97
N ARG A 27 -19.83 -18.77 -14.43
CA ARG A 27 -19.66 -19.17 -15.84
C ARG A 27 -21.02 -19.50 -16.42
N ALA A 28 -21.38 -18.86 -17.53
CA ALA A 28 -22.58 -19.20 -18.29
C ALA A 28 -22.46 -20.60 -18.89
N LYS A 29 -23.59 -21.30 -19.07
CA LYS A 29 -23.67 -22.60 -19.77
C LYS A 29 -23.07 -22.55 -21.19
N GLY A 30 -23.00 -21.38 -21.82
CA GLY A 30 -22.37 -21.14 -23.13
C GLY A 30 -20.91 -20.66 -23.08
N GLY A 31 -20.21 -20.79 -21.95
CA GLY A 31 -18.76 -20.49 -21.82
C GLY A 31 -18.40 -19.02 -21.55
N GLY A 32 -19.38 -18.13 -21.38
CA GLY A 32 -19.13 -16.74 -20.99
C GLY A 32 -18.83 -16.60 -19.49
N GLU A 33 -17.73 -15.95 -19.12
CA GLU A 33 -17.43 -15.62 -17.72
C GLU A 33 -18.05 -14.27 -17.33
N PHE A 34 -18.69 -14.23 -16.18
CA PHE A 34 -19.14 -13.01 -15.52
C PHE A 34 -18.13 -12.61 -14.45
N TYR A 35 -17.85 -11.32 -14.32
CA TYR A 35 -16.87 -10.83 -13.36
C TYR A 35 -17.53 -9.90 -12.35
N HIS A 36 -16.92 -9.81 -11.17
CA HIS A 36 -17.13 -8.69 -10.28
C HIS A 36 -15.78 -8.12 -9.82
N LEU A 37 -15.77 -6.84 -9.50
CA LEU A 37 -14.68 -6.19 -8.79
C LEU A 37 -15.02 -6.23 -7.30
N GLN A 38 -14.14 -6.82 -6.49
CA GLN A 38 -14.27 -6.85 -5.04
C GLN A 38 -13.20 -5.97 -4.39
N TYR A 39 -13.59 -5.13 -3.44
CA TYR A 39 -12.65 -4.39 -2.60
C TYR A 39 -13.22 -4.11 -1.22
N ARG A 40 -12.35 -3.90 -0.23
CA ARG A 40 -12.75 -3.41 1.09
C ARG A 40 -12.49 -1.92 1.20
N LYS A 41 -13.43 -1.21 1.83
CA LYS A 41 -13.30 0.19 2.22
C LYS A 41 -14.04 0.36 3.54
N ASP A 42 -13.42 1.03 4.51
CA ASP A 42 -14.03 1.35 5.81
C ASP A 42 -14.65 0.10 6.46
N THR A 43 -13.91 -1.01 6.48
CA THR A 43 -14.29 -2.36 6.94
C THR A 43 -15.33 -3.13 6.09
N LYS A 44 -16.10 -2.42 5.26
CA LYS A 44 -17.15 -2.99 4.40
C LYS A 44 -16.57 -3.63 3.13
N LEU A 45 -17.17 -4.73 2.71
CA LEU A 45 -16.90 -5.37 1.42
C LEU A 45 -17.80 -4.74 0.35
N HIS A 46 -17.18 -4.21 -0.69
CA HIS A 46 -17.86 -3.70 -1.87
C HIS A 46 -17.68 -4.66 -3.03
N GLN A 47 -18.76 -4.94 -3.73
CA GLN A 47 -18.77 -5.76 -4.94
C GLN A 47 -19.47 -4.99 -6.05
N ARG A 48 -18.85 -4.95 -7.24
CA ARG A 48 -19.42 -4.32 -8.43
C ARG A 48 -19.39 -5.31 -9.58
N TYR A 49 -20.53 -5.54 -10.22
CA TYR A 49 -20.58 -6.33 -11.44
C TYR A 49 -19.75 -5.68 -12.56
N VAL A 50 -18.99 -6.52 -13.27
CA VAL A 50 -18.15 -6.11 -14.40
C VAL A 50 -18.50 -6.99 -15.59
N SER A 51 -18.96 -6.36 -16.67
CA SER A 51 -19.24 -7.03 -17.93
C SER A 51 -17.95 -7.55 -18.58
N ARG A 52 -18.07 -8.61 -19.38
CA ARG A 52 -16.94 -9.33 -19.98
C ARG A 52 -16.05 -8.45 -20.84
N ASP A 53 -16.64 -7.53 -21.60
CA ASP A 53 -15.93 -6.54 -22.42
C ASP A 53 -15.04 -5.60 -21.60
N LYS A 54 -15.44 -5.30 -20.35
CA LYS A 54 -14.71 -4.39 -19.44
C LYS A 54 -13.70 -5.12 -18.57
N ALA A 55 -13.79 -6.44 -18.47
CA ALA A 55 -12.92 -7.25 -17.61
C ALA A 55 -11.41 -7.04 -17.89
N PRO A 56 -10.93 -7.01 -19.15
CA PRO A 56 -9.51 -6.76 -19.42
C PRO A 56 -9.03 -5.39 -18.93
N ALA A 57 -9.86 -4.35 -19.06
CA ALA A 57 -9.53 -3.01 -18.60
C ALA A 57 -9.46 -2.95 -17.06
N TYR A 58 -10.42 -3.55 -16.35
CA TYR A 58 -10.39 -3.65 -14.89
C TYR A 58 -9.23 -4.50 -14.38
N LYS A 59 -8.85 -5.56 -15.10
CA LYS A 59 -7.68 -6.37 -14.75
C LYS A 59 -6.40 -5.53 -14.77
N ARG A 60 -6.18 -4.74 -15.82
CA ARG A 60 -5.04 -3.81 -15.90
C ARG A 60 -5.09 -2.74 -14.80
N ALA A 61 -6.26 -2.15 -14.55
CA ALA A 61 -6.42 -1.10 -13.54
C ALA A 61 -6.21 -1.60 -12.11
N THR A 62 -6.65 -2.82 -11.79
CA THR A 62 -6.42 -3.44 -10.48
C THR A 62 -4.97 -3.86 -10.29
N GLU A 63 -4.30 -4.29 -11.35
CA GLU A 63 -2.86 -4.57 -11.31
C GLU A 63 -2.02 -3.30 -11.10
N ALA A 64 -2.36 -2.21 -11.80
CA ALA A 64 -1.72 -0.90 -11.60
C ALA A 64 -1.87 -0.43 -10.14
N TYR A 65 -3.08 -0.53 -9.59
CA TYR A 65 -3.34 -0.23 -8.18
C TYR A 65 -2.46 -1.07 -7.24
N ARG A 66 -2.35 -2.39 -7.46
CA ARG A 66 -1.52 -3.27 -6.63
C ARG A 66 -0.04 -2.89 -6.67
N ARG A 67 0.49 -2.59 -7.85
CA ARG A 67 1.88 -2.16 -8.01
C ARG A 67 2.13 -0.82 -7.31
N PHE A 68 1.18 0.10 -7.42
CA PHE A 68 1.25 1.39 -6.71
C PHE A 68 1.27 1.19 -5.19
N MET A 69 0.35 0.39 -4.64
CA MET A 69 0.31 0.12 -3.20
C MET A 69 1.61 -0.55 -2.70
N ALA A 70 2.17 -1.50 -3.45
CA ALA A 70 3.45 -2.12 -3.07
C ALA A 70 4.61 -1.10 -3.00
N LEU A 71 4.58 -0.06 -3.84
CA LEU A 71 5.57 1.03 -3.76
C LEU A 71 5.31 1.96 -2.56
N VAL A 72 4.05 2.20 -2.21
CA VAL A 72 3.67 2.92 -0.99
C VAL A 72 4.16 2.16 0.24
N ASP A 73 3.87 0.86 0.33
CA ASP A 73 4.26 0.02 1.46
C ASP A 73 5.78 0.03 1.64
N ALA A 74 6.54 -0.20 0.56
CA ALA A 74 8.00 -0.16 0.60
C ALA A 74 8.57 1.21 1.03
N PHE A 75 7.90 2.31 0.70
CA PHE A 75 8.28 3.64 1.16
C PHE A 75 7.98 3.82 2.65
N VAL A 76 6.80 3.39 3.11
CA VAL A 76 6.40 3.44 4.51
C VAL A 76 7.35 2.61 5.37
N ASP A 77 7.76 1.43 4.91
CA ASP A 77 8.75 0.59 5.60
C ASP A 77 10.10 1.33 5.75
N GLU A 78 10.60 1.96 4.68
CA GLU A 78 11.85 2.74 4.74
C GLU A 78 11.75 3.89 5.75
N MET A 79 10.63 4.61 5.76
CA MET A 79 10.42 5.72 6.69
C MET A 79 10.20 5.26 8.13
N SER A 80 9.53 4.13 8.33
CA SER A 80 9.29 3.55 9.64
C SER A 80 10.61 3.08 10.28
N ALA A 81 11.49 2.46 9.49
CA ALA A 81 12.82 2.08 9.95
C ALA A 81 13.66 3.29 10.37
N LYS A 82 13.62 4.39 9.61
CA LYS A 82 14.31 5.64 9.98
C LYS A 82 13.75 6.24 11.27
N CYS A 83 12.43 6.33 11.36
CA CYS A 83 11.75 6.85 12.54
C CYS A 83 12.10 6.04 13.80
N ALA A 84 12.09 4.71 13.71
CA ALA A 84 12.49 3.85 14.82
C ALA A 84 13.94 4.10 15.27
N ALA A 85 14.87 4.22 14.33
CA ALA A 85 16.28 4.51 14.64
C ALA A 85 16.48 5.89 15.29
N GLU A 86 15.73 6.91 14.85
CA GLU A 86 15.75 8.25 15.43
C GLU A 86 15.21 8.25 16.87
N ILE A 87 14.06 7.59 17.10
CA ILE A 87 13.47 7.44 18.43
C ILE A 87 14.43 6.70 19.39
N GLU A 88 15.08 5.62 18.93
CA GLU A 88 16.05 4.90 19.74
C GLU A 88 17.28 5.75 20.10
N LYS A 89 17.76 6.57 19.15
CA LYS A 89 18.88 7.49 19.39
C LYS A 89 18.50 8.54 20.43
N GLU A 90 17.33 9.17 20.28
CA GLU A 90 16.83 10.14 21.26
C GLU A 90 16.67 9.53 22.66
N ALA A 91 16.16 8.30 22.75
CA ALA A 91 16.03 7.59 24.01
C ALA A 91 17.39 7.28 24.65
N LYS A 92 18.42 6.91 23.86
CA LYS A 92 19.79 6.71 24.36
C LYS A 92 20.41 8.01 24.85
N ASP A 93 20.27 9.09 24.10
CA ASP A 93 20.80 10.41 24.47
C ASP A 93 20.14 10.93 25.76
N ALA A 94 18.83 10.73 25.92
CA ALA A 94 18.11 11.07 27.15
C ALA A 94 18.61 10.24 28.36
N ARG A 95 18.85 8.94 28.19
CA ARG A 95 19.40 8.07 29.25
C ARG A 95 20.84 8.45 29.61
N GLY A 96 21.67 8.77 28.63
CA GLY A 96 23.06 9.21 28.83
C GLY A 96 23.14 10.49 29.67
N ARG A 97 22.29 11.48 29.36
CA ARG A 97 22.18 12.72 30.14
C ARG A 97 21.72 12.49 31.58
N GLY A 98 20.73 11.62 31.79
CA GLY A 98 20.26 11.28 33.14
C GLY A 98 21.30 10.56 34.00
N ASN A 99 22.15 9.74 33.38
CA ASN A 99 23.21 9.01 34.08
C ASN A 99 24.41 9.92 34.41
N ALA A 100 24.72 10.89 33.54
CA ALA A 100 25.74 11.92 33.81
C ALA A 100 25.32 12.84 34.98
N ALA A 101 24.05 13.23 35.04
CA ALA A 101 23.52 14.04 36.14
C ALA A 101 23.61 13.32 37.50
N ARG A 102 23.32 12.00 37.55
CA ARG A 102 23.43 11.20 38.78
C ARG A 102 24.86 11.00 39.29
N ARG A 103 25.87 11.10 38.45
CA ARG A 103 27.29 10.95 38.84
C ARG A 103 27.95 12.23 39.29
N ALA A 104 27.32 13.39 39.06
CA ALA A 104 27.82 14.69 39.49
C ALA A 104 27.35 15.07 40.91
N ASP A 105 26.38 14.33 41.45
CA ASP A 105 25.67 14.64 42.70
C ASP A 105 25.99 13.64 43.84
N GLY A 106 26.99 12.77 43.65
CA GLY A 106 27.48 11.81 44.64
C GLY A 106 28.99 11.70 44.60
#